data_AF-A0A7J9CM83-F1
#
_entry.id   AF-A0A7J9CM83-F1
#
_cell.length_a   1.000
_cell.length_b   1.000
_cell.length_c   1.000
_cell.angle_alpha   90.00
_cell.angle_beta   90.00
_cell.angle_gamma   90.00
#
_symmetry.space_group_name_H-M   'P 1'
#
loop_
_entity.id
_entity.type
_entity.pdbx_description
1 polymer ?
#
loop_
_entity_poly.entity_id
_entity_poly.type
_entity_poly.pdbx_seq_one_letter_code
_entity_poly.pdbx_strand_id
1 'polypeptide(L)'
;MAEIYTIGSGTWRSIGNAPTDYVSLPFNAFLNGAHHWSKSSLRGEFINSFDFDTEQFGIVPPPHHFQELDKYSSGCTKTRVLGGCLFICPVRISCNFTFGL
;
A
#
# COMPACT_ATOMS: atom_id res chain seq x y z
N MET A 1 12.59 0.37 11.48
CA MET A 1 12.29 -0.88 12.21
C MET A 1 10.79 -1.13 12.14
N ALA A 2 10.40 -2.38 11.93
CA ALA A 2 9.01 -2.81 11.91
C ALA A 2 8.79 -3.92 12.95
N GLU A 3 7.60 -3.94 13.53
CA GLU A 3 7.22 -4.86 14.59
C GLU A 3 5.80 -5.41 14.34
N ILE A 4 5.56 -6.64 14.78
CA ILE A 4 4.25 -7.29 14.73
C ILE A 4 3.73 -7.49 16.14
N TYR A 5 2.48 -7.10 16.35
CA TYR A 5 1.71 -7.42 17.55
C TYR A 5 0.87 -8.67 17.32
N THR A 6 1.06 -9.69 18.16
CA THR A 6 0.27 -10.92 18.11
C THR A 6 -0.79 -10.92 19.20
N ILE A 7 -2.07 -10.89 18.82
CA ILE A 7 -3.19 -10.81 19.77
C ILE A 7 -3.21 -12.00 20.73
N GLY A 8 -2.93 -13.21 20.25
CA GLY A 8 -2.97 -14.43 21.06
C GLY A 8 -1.95 -14.46 22.20
N SER A 9 -0.77 -13.86 22.01
CA SER A 9 0.28 -13.77 23.03
C SER A 9 0.34 -12.42 23.74
N GLY A 10 -0.26 -11.38 23.16
CA GLY A 10 -0.18 -10.01 23.65
C GLY A 10 1.21 -9.38 23.54
N THR A 11 2.07 -9.90 22.66
CA THR A 11 3.48 -9.48 22.56
C THR A 11 3.80 -8.80 21.23
N TRP A 12 4.76 -7.87 21.28
CA TRP A 12 5.43 -7.29 20.12
C TRP A 12 6.70 -8.08 19.81
N ARG A 13 7.01 -8.25 18.52
CA ARG A 13 8.28 -8.81 18.06
C ARG A 13 8.78 -8.06 16.83
N SER A 14 10.10 -7.91 16.72
CA SER A 14 10.74 -7.29 15.57
C SER A 14 10.68 -8.21 14.34
N ILE A 15 10.42 -7.60 13.18
CA ILE A 15 10.46 -8.26 11.86
C ILE A 15 11.48 -7.59 10.92
N GLY A 16 12.44 -6.88 11.50
CA GLY A 16 13.50 -6.21 10.75
C GLY A 16 13.10 -4.82 10.24
N ASN A 17 13.55 -4.46 9.04
CA ASN A 17 13.39 -3.12 8.48
C ASN A 17 12.32 -3.11 7.39
N ALA A 18 11.23 -2.39 7.63
CA ALA A 18 10.29 -2.07 6.57
C ALA A 18 10.94 -1.14 5.52
N PRO A 19 10.49 -1.23 4.25
CA PRO A 19 10.86 -0.26 3.22
C PRO A 19 10.60 1.18 3.70
N THR A 20 11.66 1.96 3.81
CA THR A 20 11.66 3.29 4.44
C THR A 20 11.29 4.38 3.45
N ASP A 21 9.99 4.58 3.26
CA ASP A 21 9.46 5.81 2.69
C ASP A 21 8.22 6.22 3.49
N TYR A 22 7.86 7.51 3.49
CA TYR A 22 6.61 7.97 4.11
C TYR A 22 5.44 7.13 3.59
N VAL A 23 4.74 6.44 4.49
CA VAL A 23 3.62 5.56 4.15
C VAL A 23 2.32 6.27 4.50
N SER A 24 1.46 6.48 3.50
CA SER A 24 0.04 6.66 3.78
C SER A 24 -0.56 5.27 3.92
N LEU A 25 -0.70 4.78 5.16
CA LEU A 25 -1.28 3.47 5.39
C LEU A 25 -2.74 3.51 4.94
N PRO A 26 -3.12 2.69 3.94
CA PRO A 26 -4.49 2.72 3.47
C PRO A 26 -5.41 1.87 4.35
N PHE A 27 -6.65 2.32 4.50
CA PHE A 27 -7.71 1.48 5.03
C PHE A 27 -8.11 0.43 3.97
N ASN A 28 -8.06 -0.85 4.36
CA ASN A 28 -8.51 -2.00 3.55
C ASN A 28 -7.71 -2.25 2.26
N ALA A 29 -6.40 -2.46 2.38
CA ALA A 29 -5.53 -2.84 1.27
C ALA A 29 -4.96 -4.27 1.39
N PHE A 30 -5.75 -5.20 1.92
CA PHE A 30 -5.36 -6.61 2.08
C PHE A 30 -5.83 -7.46 0.88
N LEU A 31 -4.88 -8.04 0.14
CA LEU A 31 -5.14 -8.86 -1.04
C LEU A 31 -4.08 -9.96 -1.17
N ASN A 32 -4.52 -11.18 -1.49
CA ASN A 32 -3.66 -12.35 -1.71
C ASN A 32 -2.67 -12.61 -0.55
N GLY A 33 -3.17 -12.59 0.70
CA GLY A 33 -2.35 -12.85 1.90
C GLY A 33 -1.47 -11.67 2.35
N ALA A 34 -1.40 -10.61 1.54
CA ALA A 34 -0.53 -9.48 1.80
C ALA A 34 -1.28 -8.16 2.00
N HIS A 35 -0.76 -7.33 2.89
CA HIS A 35 -1.17 -5.93 3.01
C HIS A 35 -0.32 -5.06 2.09
N HIS A 36 -0.97 -4.24 1.26
CA HIS A 36 -0.31 -3.41 0.26
C HIS A 36 -0.36 -1.94 0.66
N TRP A 37 0.68 -1.17 0.35
CA TRP A 37 0.70 0.29 0.51
C TRP A 37 1.59 0.96 -0.52
N SER A 38 1.22 2.16 -0.95
CA SER A 38 1.99 2.91 -1.91
C SER A 38 3.08 3.76 -1.23
N LYS A 39 4.20 3.95 -1.93
CA LYS A 39 5.21 4.94 -1.53
C LYS A 39 4.65 6.36 -1.71
N SER A 40 5.01 7.26 -0.79
CA SER A 40 4.67 8.68 -0.93
C SER A 40 5.39 9.35 -2.11
N SER A 41 6.55 8.82 -2.54
CA SER A 41 7.29 9.31 -3.70
C SER A 41 7.12 8.38 -4.91
N LEU A 42 6.83 8.96 -6.08
CA LEU A 42 6.46 8.23 -7.31
C LEU A 42 7.67 7.85 -8.19
N ARG A 43 8.78 7.39 -7.60
CA ARG A 43 9.95 6.94 -8.37
C ARG A 43 10.02 5.41 -8.43
N GLY A 44 9.46 4.85 -9.51
CA GLY A 44 9.80 3.52 -10.06
C GLY A 44 9.27 2.28 -9.32
N GLU A 45 9.21 2.31 -7.99
CA GLU A 45 8.70 1.21 -7.16
C GLU A 45 7.47 1.69 -6.39
N PHE A 46 6.29 1.23 -6.77
CA PHE A 46 5.06 1.93 -6.40
C PHE A 46 4.34 1.36 -5.20
N ILE A 47 4.31 0.04 -5.08
CA ILE A 47 3.53 -0.65 -4.06
C ILE A 47 4.46 -1.58 -3.28
N ASN A 48 4.56 -1.33 -1.99
CA ASN A 48 5.13 -2.28 -1.05
C ASN A 48 4.04 -3.23 -0.57
N SER A 49 4.44 -4.45 -0.23
CA SER A 49 3.56 -5.45 0.35
C SER A 49 4.19 -6.05 1.61
N PHE A 50 3.35 -6.51 2.52
CA PHE A 50 3.75 -7.35 3.64
C PHE A 50 2.86 -8.58 3.67
N ASP A 51 3.45 -9.74 3.47
CA ASP A 51 2.78 -11.04 3.53
C ASP A 51 2.79 -11.52 4.99
N PHE A 52 1.60 -11.78 5.55
CA PHE A 52 1.47 -12.23 6.93
C PHE A 52 1.77 -13.72 7.13
N ASP A 53 1.66 -14.53 6.09
CA ASP A 53 1.94 -15.97 6.15
C ASP A 53 3.44 -16.23 6.13
N THR A 54 4.17 -15.50 5.29
CA THR A 54 5.64 -15.62 5.17
C THR A 54 6.41 -14.60 6.00
N GLU A 55 5.72 -13.58 6.52
CA GLU A 55 6.28 -12.45 7.27
C GLU A 55 7.37 -11.68 6.52
N GLN A 56 7.24 -11.58 5.19
CA GLN A 56 8.21 -10.92 4.34
C GLN A 56 7.67 -9.65 3.68
N PHE A 57 8.56 -8.67 3.56
CA PHE A 57 8.33 -7.49 2.74
C PHE A 57 8.52 -7.83 1.26
N GLY A 58 7.69 -7.25 0.41
CA GLY A 58 7.75 -7.40 -1.04
C GLY A 58 7.48 -6.09 -1.77
N ILE A 59 7.71 -6.13 -3.09
CA ILE A 59 7.44 -5.02 -4.01
C ILE A 59 6.55 -5.56 -5.13
N VAL A 60 5.49 -4.84 -5.45
CA VAL A 60 4.58 -5.14 -6.55
C VAL A 60 4.75 -4.08 -7.65
N PRO A 61 4.90 -4.49 -8.92
CA PRO A 61 5.02 -3.54 -10.02
C PRO A 61 3.73 -2.73 -10.20
N PRO A 62 3.82 -1.48 -10.69
CA PRO A 62 2.63 -0.68 -10.97
C PRO A 62 1.86 -1.25 -12.17
N PRO A 63 0.56 -0.93 -12.31
CA PRO A 63 -0.16 -1.15 -13.56
C PRO A 63 0.56 -0.48 -14.73
N HIS A 64 0.57 -1.11 -15.91
CA HIS A 64 1.30 -0.62 -17.09
C HIS A 64 0.99 0.85 -17.46
N HIS A 65 -0.25 1.29 -17.27
CA HIS A 65 -0.71 2.65 -17.58
C HIS A 65 -0.35 3.72 -16.53
N PHE A 66 0.17 3.31 -15.37
CA PHE A 66 0.46 4.21 -14.25
C PHE A 66 1.74 5.04 -14.47
N GLN A 67 2.69 4.53 -15.29
CA GLN A 67 4.01 5.14 -15.51
C GLN A 67 3.99 6.54 -16.15
N GLU A 68 2.91 6.92 -16.83
CA GLU A 68 2.84 8.16 -17.60
C GLU A 68 2.30 9.36 -16.78
N LEU A 69 1.40 9.11 -15.82
CA LEU A 69 0.75 10.14 -15.01
C LEU A 69 1.66 10.66 -13.87
N ASP A 70 2.64 9.85 -13.48
CA ASP A 70 3.52 10.06 -12.32
C ASP A 70 4.68 11.03 -12.55
N LYS A 71 4.98 11.39 -13.80
CA LYS A 71 5.92 12.48 -14.08
C LYS A 71 5.41 13.84 -13.57
N TYR A 72 4.11 13.97 -13.31
CA TYR A 72 3.44 15.26 -13.08
C TYR A 72 2.68 15.37 -11.75
N SER A 73 2.62 14.33 -10.93
CA SER A 73 1.77 14.31 -9.73
C SER A 73 2.58 14.19 -8.44
N SER A 74 3.01 15.29 -7.83
CA SER A 74 3.67 15.29 -6.52
C SER A 74 2.75 14.98 -5.32
N GLY A 75 1.62 14.30 -5.54
CA GLY A 75 0.57 14.08 -4.54
C GLY A 75 0.63 12.69 -3.90
N CYS A 76 0.24 12.60 -2.62
CA CYS A 76 0.04 11.33 -1.90
C CYS A 76 -0.95 10.43 -2.68
N THR A 77 -0.66 9.13 -2.77
CA THR A 77 -1.58 8.13 -3.33
C THR A 77 -2.19 7.30 -2.21
N LYS A 78 -3.44 6.85 -2.38
CA LYS A 78 -4.08 5.87 -1.50
C LYS A 78 -4.25 4.55 -2.24
N THR A 79 -3.89 3.47 -1.60
CA THR A 79 -4.12 2.10 -2.11
C THR A 79 -5.40 1.53 -1.50
N ARG A 80 -6.19 0.71 -2.18
CA ARG A 80 -7.37 0.05 -1.58
C ARG A 80 -7.71 -1.21 -2.35
N VAL A 81 -8.37 -2.17 -1.70
CA VAL A 81 -9.00 -3.31 -2.36
C VAL A 81 -10.49 -3.06 -2.61
N LEU A 82 -10.93 -3.31 -3.84
CA LEU A 82 -12.35 -3.28 -4.23
C LEU A 82 -12.61 -4.45 -5.18
N GLY A 83 -13.61 -5.28 -4.88
CA GLY A 83 -13.96 -6.43 -5.73
C GLY A 83 -12.81 -7.42 -5.96
N GLY A 84 -11.88 -7.55 -5.01
CA GLY A 84 -10.70 -8.42 -5.16
C GLY A 84 -9.56 -7.83 -5.99
N CYS A 85 -9.66 -6.58 -6.43
CA CYS A 85 -8.61 -5.90 -7.18
C CYS A 85 -7.97 -4.79 -6.35
N LEU A 86 -6.69 -4.54 -6.57
CA LEU A 86 -5.95 -3.43 -5.97
C LEU A 86 -6.15 -2.15 -6.79
N PHE A 87 -6.51 -1.06 -6.13
CA PHE A 87 -6.72 0.26 -6.71
C PHE A 87 -5.74 1.26 -6.13
N ILE A 88 -5.19 2.13 -6.97
CA ILE A 88 -4.35 3.26 -6.57
C ILE A 88 -5.07 4.54 -6.98
N CYS A 89 -5.38 5.40 -6.01
CA CYS A 89 -6.05 6.68 -6.24
C CYS A 89 -5.09 7.84 -5.90
N PRO A 90 -4.81 8.76 -6.83
CA PRO A 90 -4.09 9.99 -6.50
C PRO A 90 -4.97 10.87 -5.61
N VAL A 91 -4.44 11.32 -4.47
CA VAL A 91 -5.11 12.29 -3.61
C VAL A 91 -4.87 13.67 -4.21
N ARG A 92 -5.59 14.00 -5.28
CA ARG A 92 -5.91 15.41 -5.53
C ARG A 92 -7.09 15.74 -4.63
N ILE A 93 -7.02 16.84 -3.90
CA ILE A 93 -8.08 17.31 -3.00
C ILE A 93 -9.42 17.21 -3.75
N SER A 94 -10.37 16.47 -3.18
CA SER A 94 -11.74 16.20 -3.65
C SER A 94 -11.92 15.40 -4.97
N CYS A 95 -11.93 14.07 -4.88
CA CYS A 95 -12.77 13.25 -5.76
C CYS A 95 -13.73 12.43 -4.88
N ASN A 96 -14.97 12.91 -4.75
CA ASN A 96 -16.07 12.13 -4.22
C ASN A 96 -16.41 11.05 -5.26
N PHE A 97 -16.02 9.80 -5.00
CA PHE A 97 -16.59 8.67 -5.73
C PHE A 97 -17.77 8.11 -4.93
N THR A 98 -18.96 8.60 -5.25
CA THR A 98 -20.21 7.92 -4.90
C THR A 98 -20.39 6.80 -5.91
N PHE A 99 -20.21 5.54 -5.50
CA PHE A 99 -20.63 4.40 -6.30
C PHE A 99 -22.10 4.10 -5.98
N GLY A 100 -22.97 4.34 -6.96
CA GLY A 100 -24.34 3.82 -6.92
C GLY A 100 -24.29 2.29 -6.89
N LEU A 101 -25.12 1.71 -6.02
CA LEU A 101 -25.39 0.27 -5.94
C LEU A 101 -26.00 -0.24 -7.26
#